data_AF-A0A2N1VRZ9-F1
#
_entry.id   AF-A0A2N1VRZ9-F1
#
_cell.length_a   1.000
_cell.length_b   1.000
_cell.length_c   1.000
_cell.angle_alpha   90.00
_cell.angle_beta   90.00
_cell.angle_gamma   90.00
#
_symmetry.space_group_name_H-M   'P 1'
#
loop_
_entity.id
_entity.type
_entity.pdbx_description
1 polymer ?
#
loop_
_entity_poly.entity_id
_entity_poly.type
_entity_poly.pdbx_seq_one_letter_code
_entity_poly.pdbx_strand_id
1 'polypeptide(L)'
;MNVERRLTIARKIYLKLTAIFLMSVVPVTSYSQSFSTEKIIYHNQDLRSLAEKYFDDPDLWEVILTFNNLGSLSELKDGLELIIPSGIVNNTLSSINETNSTIRKATENGAKIFTPELINGAIQKLNISIQEKNSGQWQSANSSIKEALRLAKESLEQSQLLRNQSADATISFRKGDVQNRKPSQQIWSNAPVFTKLYEEDRARTLTESFAEITFIDLSRIRLNENSQALIQRTRLDLLNNQTETTVKLIKGDAFAYLLNNPKKKFDIDIPGLDSKIKSKSFWIEKEEASTKIANYDGQIELKARDSSVIVKENQGSIIP
;
A
#
# COMPACT_ATOMS: atom_id res chain seq x y z
N MET A 1 49.71 20.90 30.36
CA MET A 1 49.53 20.77 31.83
C MET A 1 48.23 21.49 32.17
N ASN A 2 47.10 20.88 32.46
CA ASN A 2 46.80 19.50 32.80
C ASN A 2 45.44 19.10 32.22
N VAL A 3 45.44 17.94 31.58
CA VAL A 3 44.30 17.21 31.00
C VAL A 3 43.50 16.47 32.10
N GLU A 4 43.66 16.84 33.37
CA GLU A 4 43.10 16.11 34.52
C GLU A 4 41.96 16.85 35.19
N ARG A 5 40.80 16.98 34.52
CA ARG A 5 39.56 17.36 35.23
C ARG A 5 38.26 16.86 34.58
N ARG A 6 38.28 15.68 33.97
CA ARG A 6 37.06 15.01 33.48
C ARG A 6 37.10 13.48 33.65
N LEU A 7 37.46 13.01 34.84
CA LEU A 7 37.33 11.61 35.27
C LEU A 7 36.73 11.55 36.67
N THR A 8 35.46 11.91 36.80
CA THR A 8 34.66 11.58 37.99
C THR A 8 33.19 11.67 37.60
N ILE A 9 32.56 10.51 37.33
CA ILE A 9 31.12 10.14 37.41
C ILE A 9 30.94 8.84 36.58
N ALA A 10 31.75 7.82 36.87
CA ALA A 10 31.59 6.50 36.27
C ALA A 10 32.24 5.42 37.14
N ARG A 11 31.62 5.11 38.29
CA ARG A 11 31.61 3.79 38.96
C ARG A 11 31.10 3.88 40.40
N LYS A 12 30.42 2.81 40.81
CA LYS A 12 29.69 2.52 42.06
C LYS A 12 28.24 2.98 41.92
N ILE A 13 27.24 2.09 41.90
CA ILE A 13 26.99 1.04 42.90
C ILE A 13 26.31 -0.16 42.21
N TYR A 14 26.99 -1.31 42.24
CA TYR A 14 26.36 -2.62 42.19
C TYR A 14 25.85 -2.92 43.61
N LEU A 15 24.54 -3.09 43.80
CA LEU A 15 24.03 -3.80 44.97
C LEU A 15 22.79 -4.62 44.62
N LYS A 16 22.86 -5.86 45.09
CA LYS A 16 22.00 -7.02 44.85
C LYS A 16 20.52 -6.76 45.18
N LEU A 17 19.63 -7.26 44.33
CA LEU A 17 18.30 -7.71 44.74
C LEU A 17 17.88 -8.91 43.89
N THR A 18 18.23 -10.09 44.39
CA THR A 18 17.64 -11.37 44.04
C THR A 18 16.18 -11.36 44.49
N ALA A 19 15.25 -11.21 43.54
CA ALA A 19 13.84 -11.47 43.75
C ALA A 19 13.50 -12.87 43.20
N ILE A 20 13.17 -13.78 44.10
CA ILE A 20 12.61 -15.10 43.81
C ILE A 20 11.21 -14.85 43.22
N PHE A 21 11.05 -15.05 41.91
CA PHE A 21 9.75 -15.02 41.27
C PHE A 21 9.15 -16.44 41.36
N LEU A 22 8.25 -16.63 42.33
CA LEU A 22 7.40 -17.82 42.41
C LEU A 22 6.50 -17.81 41.16
N MET A 23 6.76 -18.71 40.22
CA MET A 23 5.90 -18.99 39.07
C MET A 23 4.61 -19.65 39.58
N SER A 24 3.59 -18.85 39.85
CA SER A 24 2.21 -19.34 39.94
C SER A 24 1.77 -19.76 38.55
N VAL A 25 1.71 -21.08 38.33
CA VAL A 25 1.11 -21.68 37.14
C VAL A 25 -0.39 -21.42 37.23
N VAL A 26 -0.85 -20.33 36.64
CA VAL A 26 -2.29 -20.11 36.43
C VAL A 26 -2.71 -21.02 35.28
N PRO A 27 -3.64 -21.97 35.48
CA PRO A 27 -4.16 -22.75 34.36
C PRO A 27 -4.87 -21.78 33.41
N VAL A 28 -4.34 -21.67 32.19
CA VAL A 28 -5.01 -20.97 31.09
C VAL A 28 -6.26 -21.78 30.77
N THR A 29 -7.39 -21.36 31.33
CA THR A 29 -8.70 -21.82 30.88
C THR A 29 -8.86 -21.34 29.45
N SER A 30 -8.68 -22.26 28.50
CA SER A 30 -9.01 -22.01 27.10
C SER A 30 -10.51 -21.75 27.03
N TYR A 31 -10.89 -20.48 26.84
CA TYR A 31 -12.25 -20.11 26.52
C TYR A 31 -12.61 -20.77 25.18
N SER A 32 -13.38 -21.86 25.24
CA SER A 32 -14.04 -22.40 24.05
C SER A 32 -15.05 -21.36 23.57
N GLN A 33 -14.73 -20.65 22.49
CA GLN A 33 -15.72 -19.88 21.76
C GLN A 33 -16.72 -20.88 21.19
N SER A 34 -17.89 -20.99 21.80
CA SER A 34 -19.00 -21.78 21.29
C SER A 34 -19.47 -21.15 19.99
N PHE A 35 -19.13 -21.76 18.86
CA PHE A 35 -19.71 -21.40 17.57
C PHE A 35 -21.15 -21.90 17.53
N SER A 36 -22.04 -21.15 16.87
CA SER A 36 -23.39 -21.63 16.64
C SER A 36 -23.35 -22.94 15.86
N THR A 37 -23.93 -23.96 16.47
CA THR A 37 -24.19 -25.26 15.84
C THR A 37 -25.68 -25.43 15.74
N GLU A 38 -26.14 -25.96 14.61
CA GLU A 38 -27.54 -26.29 14.41
C GLU A 38 -27.71 -27.79 14.49
N LYS A 39 -28.76 -28.24 15.17
CA LYS A 39 -29.12 -29.66 15.27
C LYS A 39 -30.28 -29.95 14.33
N ILE A 40 -30.11 -30.91 13.43
CA ILE A 40 -31.14 -31.33 12.50
C ILE A 40 -31.35 -32.84 12.61
N ILE A 41 -32.57 -33.32 12.37
CA ILE A 41 -32.82 -34.75 12.20
C ILE A 41 -32.63 -35.08 10.72
N TYR A 42 -31.79 -36.07 10.44
CA TYR A 42 -31.50 -36.52 9.09
C TYR A 42 -32.63 -37.41 8.55
N HIS A 43 -33.19 -37.03 7.40
CA HIS A 43 -34.30 -37.74 6.75
C HIS A 43 -33.98 -38.21 5.33
N ASN A 44 -32.88 -38.95 5.15
CA ASN A 44 -32.39 -39.43 3.84
C ASN A 44 -32.26 -38.34 2.76
N GLN A 45 -32.09 -37.09 3.21
CA GLN A 45 -31.85 -35.94 2.36
C GLN A 45 -30.40 -35.94 1.85
N ASP A 46 -30.20 -35.44 0.64
CA ASP A 46 -28.87 -35.34 0.05
C ASP A 46 -27.97 -34.38 0.87
N LEU A 47 -26.79 -34.86 1.27
CA LEU A 47 -25.84 -34.07 2.06
C LEU A 47 -25.28 -32.87 1.29
N ARG A 48 -25.15 -32.95 -0.04
CA ARG A 48 -24.72 -31.79 -0.85
C ARG A 48 -25.76 -30.66 -0.77
N SER A 49 -27.04 -31.02 -0.82
CA SER A 49 -28.14 -30.07 -0.64
C SER A 49 -28.17 -29.44 0.76
N LEU A 50 -27.77 -30.19 1.80
CA LEU A 50 -27.59 -29.63 3.15
C LEU A 50 -26.38 -28.68 3.22
N ALA A 51 -25.26 -29.06 2.61
CA ALA A 51 -24.07 -28.22 2.57
C ALA A 51 -24.33 -26.90 1.82
N GLU A 52 -25.01 -26.95 0.68
CA GLU A 52 -25.50 -25.77 -0.05
C GLU A 52 -26.32 -24.86 0.87
N LYS A 53 -27.31 -25.43 1.56
CA LYS A 53 -28.21 -24.67 2.43
C LYS A 53 -27.50 -23.98 3.59
N TYR A 54 -26.54 -24.65 4.22
CA TYR A 54 -25.93 -24.18 5.47
C TYR A 54 -24.60 -23.46 5.29
N PHE A 55 -23.87 -23.76 4.21
CA PHE A 55 -22.53 -23.23 3.94
C PHE A 55 -22.42 -22.46 2.63
N ASP A 56 -23.46 -22.40 1.81
CA ASP A 56 -23.45 -21.79 0.46
C ASP A 56 -22.39 -22.44 -0.46
N ASP A 57 -22.05 -23.70 -0.19
CA ASP A 57 -21.09 -24.49 -0.94
C ASP A 57 -21.45 -25.99 -0.82
N PRO A 58 -21.85 -26.65 -1.92
CA PRO A 58 -22.31 -28.03 -1.89
C PRO A 58 -21.14 -29.01 -1.71
N ASP A 59 -19.90 -28.58 -1.95
CA ASP A 59 -18.71 -29.42 -1.82
C ASP A 59 -18.25 -29.55 -0.35
N LEU A 60 -18.84 -28.77 0.56
CA LEU A 60 -18.56 -28.84 2.01
C LEU A 60 -19.35 -29.92 2.75
N TRP A 61 -20.03 -30.83 2.04
CA TRP A 61 -20.79 -31.93 2.64
C TRP A 61 -19.94 -32.85 3.55
N GLU A 62 -18.66 -33.04 3.24
CA GLU A 62 -17.72 -33.85 4.04
C GLU A 62 -17.47 -33.26 5.44
N VAL A 63 -17.67 -31.94 5.60
CA VAL A 63 -17.57 -31.26 6.89
C VAL A 63 -18.66 -31.75 7.83
N ILE A 64 -19.87 -31.97 7.32
CA ILE A 64 -21.01 -32.48 8.10
C ILE A 64 -20.67 -33.86 8.65
N LEU A 65 -20.08 -34.74 7.84
CA LEU A 65 -19.67 -36.07 8.30
C LEU A 65 -18.60 -35.99 9.39
N THR A 66 -17.53 -35.24 9.11
CA THR A 66 -16.37 -35.12 10.01
C THR A 66 -16.78 -34.58 11.38
N PHE A 67 -17.65 -33.56 11.41
CA PHE A 67 -18.11 -32.94 12.65
C PHE A 67 -19.01 -33.85 13.49
N ASN A 68 -19.67 -34.82 12.85
CA ASN A 68 -20.50 -35.83 13.50
C ASN A 68 -19.75 -37.15 13.77
N ASN A 69 -18.43 -37.20 13.56
CA ASN A 69 -17.60 -38.41 13.68
C ASN A 69 -18.07 -39.58 12.79
N LEU A 70 -18.63 -39.26 11.62
CA LEU A 70 -19.05 -40.26 10.64
C LEU A 70 -17.93 -40.45 9.61
N GLY A 71 -17.48 -41.70 9.42
CA GLY A 71 -16.39 -42.02 8.50
C GLY A 71 -16.83 -42.13 7.03
N SER A 72 -18.13 -42.32 6.80
CA SER A 72 -18.67 -42.62 5.48
C SER A 72 -20.16 -42.33 5.37
N LEU A 73 -20.67 -42.20 4.13
CA LEU A 73 -22.10 -42.04 3.86
C LEU A 73 -22.94 -43.23 4.34
N SER A 74 -22.37 -44.44 4.43
CA SER A 74 -23.10 -45.63 4.91
C SER A 74 -23.45 -45.60 6.39
N GLU A 75 -22.82 -44.73 7.17
CA GLU A 75 -23.11 -44.56 8.59
C GLU A 75 -24.31 -43.61 8.83
N LEU A 76 -24.75 -42.89 7.80
CA LEU A 76 -25.96 -42.08 7.86
C LEU A 76 -27.19 -42.98 7.87
N LYS A 77 -28.05 -42.77 8.86
CA LYS A 77 -29.33 -43.45 9.00
C LYS A 77 -30.42 -42.42 9.21
N ASP A 78 -31.58 -42.68 8.63
CA ASP A 78 -32.78 -41.90 8.89
C ASP A 78 -33.05 -41.82 10.40
N GLY A 79 -33.43 -40.63 10.87
CA GLY A 79 -33.65 -40.32 12.29
C GLY A 79 -32.38 -39.94 13.07
N LEU A 80 -31.19 -39.93 12.48
CA LEU A 80 -29.96 -39.49 13.13
C LEU A 80 -29.97 -37.98 13.40
N GLU A 81 -29.61 -37.54 14.61
CA GLU A 81 -29.38 -36.13 14.91
C GLU A 81 -27.99 -35.71 14.39
N LEU A 82 -27.96 -34.80 13.41
CA LEU A 82 -26.75 -34.21 12.87
C LEU A 82 -26.49 -32.83 13.47
N ILE A 83 -25.23 -32.59 13.83
CA ILE A 83 -24.70 -31.29 14.22
C ILE A 83 -24.12 -30.62 12.98
N ILE A 84 -24.65 -29.44 12.64
CA ILE A 84 -24.19 -28.63 11.52
C ILE A 84 -23.33 -27.48 12.06
N PRO A 85 -22.03 -27.43 11.75
CA PRO A 85 -21.11 -26.40 12.24
C PRO A 85 -21.20 -25.07 11.44
N SER A 86 -22.41 -24.59 11.13
CA SER A 86 -22.63 -23.40 10.29
C SER A 86 -21.89 -22.15 10.79
N GLY A 87 -21.84 -21.94 12.11
CA GLY A 87 -21.16 -20.79 12.70
C GLY A 87 -19.66 -20.73 12.41
N ILE A 88 -18.93 -21.83 12.62
CA ILE A 88 -17.47 -21.85 12.45
C ILE A 88 -17.07 -21.89 10.98
N VAL A 89 -17.81 -22.64 10.15
CA VAL A 89 -17.54 -22.77 8.72
C VAL A 89 -17.74 -21.43 8.04
N ASN A 90 -18.91 -20.81 8.19
CA ASN A 90 -19.24 -19.56 7.50
C ASN A 90 -18.35 -18.40 7.96
N ASN A 91 -18.03 -18.33 9.26
CA ASN A 91 -17.12 -17.32 9.78
C ASN A 91 -15.70 -17.47 9.19
N THR A 92 -15.20 -18.71 9.10
CA THR A 92 -13.88 -18.98 8.53
C THR A 92 -13.83 -18.58 7.06
N LEU A 93 -14.84 -18.97 6.26
CA LEU A 93 -14.92 -18.65 4.84
C LEU A 93 -15.02 -17.13 4.60
N SER A 94 -15.88 -16.44 5.35
CA SER A 94 -15.99 -14.98 5.28
C SER A 94 -14.68 -14.31 5.66
N SER A 95 -14.01 -14.77 6.72
CA SER A 95 -12.73 -14.22 7.18
C SER A 95 -11.60 -14.44 6.15
N ILE A 96 -11.62 -15.56 5.42
CA ILE A 96 -10.68 -15.81 4.31
C ILE A 96 -10.87 -14.76 3.22
N ASN A 97 -12.10 -14.49 2.80
CA ASN A 97 -12.42 -13.49 1.79
C ASN A 97 -12.02 -12.07 2.23
N GLU A 98 -12.31 -11.71 3.48
CA GLU A 98 -11.91 -10.41 4.06
C GLU A 98 -10.38 -10.27 4.11
N THR A 99 -9.68 -11.33 4.53
CA THR A 99 -8.21 -11.35 4.62
C THR A 99 -7.57 -11.18 3.24
N ASN A 100 -8.05 -11.90 2.23
CA ASN A 100 -7.59 -11.76 0.85
C ASN A 100 -7.76 -10.32 0.33
N SER A 101 -8.95 -9.73 0.55
CA SER A 101 -9.23 -8.34 0.18
C SER A 101 -8.30 -7.35 0.90
N THR A 102 -8.02 -7.59 2.18
CA THR A 102 -7.17 -6.72 3.01
C THR A 102 -5.70 -6.83 2.60
N ILE A 103 -5.18 -8.04 2.36
CA ILE A 103 -3.82 -8.26 1.84
C ILE A 103 -3.63 -7.56 0.48
N ARG A 104 -4.63 -7.63 -0.41
CA ARG A 104 -4.59 -6.91 -1.69
C ARG A 104 -4.48 -5.41 -1.47
N LYS A 105 -5.37 -4.81 -0.66
CA LYS A 105 -5.32 -3.38 -0.32
C LYS A 105 -4.00 -2.98 0.33
N ALA A 106 -3.45 -3.78 1.24
CA ALA A 106 -2.17 -3.52 1.87
C ALA A 106 -1.03 -3.51 0.83
N THR A 107 -1.04 -4.49 -0.08
CA THR A 107 -0.05 -4.59 -1.16
C THR A 107 -0.12 -3.39 -2.12
N GLU A 108 -1.32 -2.96 -2.50
CA GLU A 108 -1.56 -1.73 -3.29
C GLU A 108 -1.08 -0.46 -2.56
N ASN A 109 -1.06 -0.48 -1.22
CA ASN A 109 -0.51 0.59 -0.39
C ASN A 109 1.00 0.44 -0.11
N GLY A 110 1.69 -0.50 -0.77
CA GLY A 110 3.14 -0.65 -0.67
C GLY A 110 3.61 -1.50 0.51
N ALA A 111 2.75 -2.32 1.11
CA ALA A 111 3.08 -3.13 2.29
C ALA A 111 4.32 -4.02 2.13
N LYS A 112 4.60 -4.51 0.93
CA LYS A 112 5.81 -5.31 0.65
C LYS A 112 7.12 -4.55 0.90
N ILE A 113 7.08 -3.23 0.86
CA ILE A 113 8.22 -2.36 1.14
C ILE A 113 8.15 -1.85 2.58
N PHE A 114 7.00 -1.31 2.96
CA PHE A 114 6.86 -0.57 4.21
C PHE A 114 6.67 -1.47 5.43
N THR A 115 6.04 -2.64 5.26
CA THR A 115 5.69 -3.56 6.34
C THR A 115 5.93 -5.04 5.96
N PRO A 116 7.14 -5.40 5.47
CA PRO A 116 7.41 -6.73 4.92
C PRO A 116 7.14 -7.87 5.90
N GLU A 117 7.49 -7.69 7.18
CA GLU A 117 7.25 -8.71 8.22
C GLU A 117 5.75 -8.97 8.43
N LEU A 118 4.94 -7.90 8.53
CA LEU A 118 3.50 -8.02 8.78
C LEU A 118 2.78 -8.64 7.58
N ILE A 119 3.08 -8.20 6.35
CA ILE A 119 2.41 -8.71 5.16
C ILE A 119 2.80 -10.16 4.85
N ASN A 120 4.07 -10.53 5.06
CA ASN A 120 4.52 -11.91 4.89
C ASN A 120 3.90 -12.81 5.97
N GLY A 121 3.83 -12.35 7.23
CA GLY A 121 3.15 -13.06 8.30
C GLY A 121 1.67 -13.30 8.02
N ALA A 122 0.96 -12.29 7.48
CA ALA A 122 -0.44 -12.42 7.08
C ALA A 122 -0.63 -13.49 6.00
N ILE A 123 0.19 -13.47 4.94
CA ILE A 123 0.15 -14.46 3.85
C ILE A 123 0.45 -15.87 4.37
N GLN A 124 1.46 -16.00 5.23
CA GLN A 124 1.80 -17.29 5.83
C GLN A 124 0.64 -17.85 6.66
N LYS A 125 0.02 -17.04 7.51
CA LYS A 125 -1.12 -17.45 8.35
C LYS A 125 -2.37 -17.77 7.55
N LEU A 126 -2.61 -17.04 6.47
CA LEU A 126 -3.67 -17.36 5.50
C LEU A 126 -3.44 -18.74 4.87
N ASN A 127 -2.22 -19.03 4.40
CA ASN A 127 -1.90 -20.32 3.81
C ASN A 127 -2.06 -21.47 4.81
N ILE A 128 -1.64 -21.27 6.06
CA ILE A 128 -1.85 -22.24 7.16
C ILE A 128 -3.35 -22.48 7.36
N SER A 129 -4.16 -21.42 7.43
CA SER A 129 -5.62 -21.53 7.59
C SER A 129 -6.27 -22.33 6.46
N ILE A 130 -5.85 -22.10 5.21
CA ILE A 130 -6.35 -22.85 4.04
C ILE A 130 -5.98 -24.35 4.16
N GLN A 131 -4.76 -24.66 4.59
CA GLN A 131 -4.33 -26.05 4.81
C GLN A 131 -5.12 -26.72 5.93
N GLU A 132 -5.33 -26.05 7.05
CA GLU A 132 -6.13 -26.52 8.18
C GLU A 132 -7.58 -26.75 7.77
N LYS A 133 -8.17 -25.81 7.02
CA LYS A 133 -9.52 -25.93 6.43
C LYS A 133 -9.63 -27.18 5.56
N ASN A 134 -8.69 -27.38 4.64
CA ASN A 134 -8.67 -28.53 3.74
C ASN A 134 -8.43 -29.86 4.48
N SER A 135 -7.89 -29.81 5.69
CA SER A 135 -7.71 -30.97 6.56
C SER A 135 -8.87 -31.18 7.54
N GLY A 136 -9.97 -30.40 7.41
CA GLY A 136 -11.13 -30.46 8.31
C GLY A 136 -10.91 -29.85 9.69
N GLN A 137 -9.77 -29.21 9.96
CA GLN A 137 -9.42 -28.61 11.25
C GLN A 137 -9.97 -27.18 11.36
N TRP A 138 -11.30 -27.04 11.36
CA TRP A 138 -11.99 -25.74 11.28
C TRP A 138 -11.68 -24.79 12.45
N GLN A 139 -11.48 -25.32 13.66
CA GLN A 139 -11.08 -24.54 14.83
C GLN A 139 -9.69 -23.92 14.66
N SER A 140 -8.72 -24.72 14.21
CA SER A 140 -7.37 -24.24 13.91
C SER A 140 -7.40 -23.24 12.76
N ALA A 141 -8.12 -23.56 11.67
CA ALA A 141 -8.27 -22.70 10.50
C ALA A 141 -8.83 -21.33 10.86
N ASN A 142 -9.86 -21.30 11.71
CA ASN A 142 -10.46 -20.06 12.21
C ASN A 142 -9.50 -19.25 13.11
N SER A 143 -8.66 -19.91 13.90
CA SER A 143 -7.64 -19.24 14.71
C SER A 143 -6.56 -18.61 13.82
N SER A 144 -6.05 -19.38 12.86
CA SER A 144 -5.04 -18.93 11.90
C SER A 144 -5.53 -17.77 11.02
N ILE A 145 -6.79 -17.80 10.57
CA ILE A 145 -7.32 -16.71 9.73
C ILE A 145 -7.56 -15.42 10.53
N LYS A 146 -7.97 -15.51 11.80
CA LYS A 146 -8.10 -14.32 12.66
C LYS A 146 -6.75 -13.62 12.83
N GLU A 147 -5.69 -14.41 13.01
CA GLU A 147 -4.34 -13.86 13.11
C GLU A 147 -3.86 -13.28 11.77
N ALA A 148 -4.12 -13.96 10.65
CA ALA A 148 -3.84 -13.44 9.31
C ALA A 148 -4.53 -12.10 9.05
N LEU A 149 -5.81 -11.99 9.41
CA LEU A 149 -6.60 -10.77 9.26
C LEU A 149 -6.05 -9.64 10.13
N ARG A 150 -5.67 -9.93 11.37
CA ARG A 150 -5.06 -8.96 12.29
C ARG A 150 -3.78 -8.38 11.70
N LEU A 151 -2.87 -9.25 11.25
CA LEU A 151 -1.61 -8.86 10.61
C LEU A 151 -1.84 -8.06 9.31
N ALA A 152 -2.81 -8.46 8.50
CA ALA A 152 -3.15 -7.76 7.25
C ALA A 152 -3.70 -6.35 7.52
N LYS A 153 -4.57 -6.19 8.53
CA LYS A 153 -5.12 -4.88 8.93
C LYS A 153 -4.03 -3.96 9.48
N GLU A 154 -3.17 -4.49 10.35
CA GLU A 154 -2.03 -3.75 10.91
C GLU A 154 -1.05 -3.33 9.80
N SER A 155 -0.74 -4.24 8.87
CA SER A 155 0.10 -3.95 7.70
C SER A 155 -0.51 -2.86 6.82
N LEU A 156 -1.82 -2.89 6.55
CA LEU A 156 -2.51 -1.87 5.77
C LEU A 156 -2.41 -0.49 6.44
N GLU A 157 -2.75 -0.40 7.73
CA GLU A 157 -2.71 0.85 8.50
C GLU A 157 -1.29 1.45 8.53
N GLN A 158 -0.29 0.64 8.90
CA GLN A 158 1.10 1.07 8.97
C GLN A 158 1.64 1.49 7.59
N SER A 159 1.28 0.76 6.53
CA SER A 159 1.68 1.12 5.17
C SER A 159 1.07 2.45 4.74
N GLN A 160 -0.19 2.73 5.11
CA GLN A 160 -0.84 4.02 4.85
C GLN A 160 -0.16 5.15 5.64
N LEU A 161 0.17 4.93 6.91
CA LEU A 161 0.86 5.92 7.74
C LEU A 161 2.26 6.24 7.20
N LEU A 162 3.09 5.22 6.94
CA LEU A 162 4.45 5.39 6.43
C LEU A 162 4.45 6.03 5.06
N ARG A 163 3.51 5.63 4.20
CA ARG A 163 3.29 6.26 2.91
C ARG A 163 2.97 7.76 3.05
N ASN A 164 2.09 8.12 3.99
CA ASN A 164 1.70 9.53 4.21
C ASN A 164 2.80 10.35 4.94
N GLN A 165 3.83 9.71 5.49
CA GLN A 165 4.92 10.37 6.20
C GLN A 165 6.14 10.68 5.31
N SER A 166 6.40 9.89 4.27
CA SER A 166 7.37 10.23 3.22
C SER A 166 6.77 11.27 2.28
N ALA A 167 7.35 12.47 2.22
CA ALA A 167 6.96 13.44 1.20
C ALA A 167 7.31 12.91 -0.19
N ASP A 168 6.42 13.05 -1.17
CA ASP A 168 6.67 12.68 -2.56
C ASP A 168 7.72 13.62 -3.19
N ALA A 169 7.71 14.88 -2.75
CA ALA A 169 8.62 15.92 -3.20
C ALA A 169 8.95 16.92 -2.09
N THR A 170 9.98 17.74 -2.32
CA THR A 170 10.38 18.83 -1.43
C THR A 170 10.81 20.03 -2.24
N ILE A 171 10.41 21.23 -1.84
CA ILE A 171 10.95 22.48 -2.41
C ILE A 171 12.40 22.61 -1.96
N SER A 172 13.35 22.28 -2.83
CA SER A 172 14.78 22.25 -2.52
C SER A 172 15.44 23.61 -2.71
N PHE A 173 14.86 24.47 -3.56
CA PHE A 173 15.31 25.85 -3.75
C PHE A 173 14.13 26.75 -4.11
N ARG A 174 14.21 28.03 -3.76
CA ARG A 174 13.27 29.05 -4.23
C ARG A 174 13.90 30.43 -4.40
N LYS A 175 13.35 31.22 -5.33
CA LYS A 175 13.54 32.67 -5.43
C LYS A 175 12.17 33.31 -5.61
N GLY A 176 11.95 34.45 -4.94
CA GLY A 176 10.68 35.18 -5.01
C GLY A 176 9.55 34.48 -4.24
N ASP A 177 8.33 34.67 -4.74
CA ASP A 177 7.09 34.21 -4.12
C ASP A 177 6.69 32.83 -4.65
N VAL A 178 6.96 31.83 -3.80
CA VAL A 178 6.59 30.43 -4.03
C VAL A 178 5.54 30.05 -3.01
N GLN A 179 4.49 29.41 -3.49
CA GLN A 179 3.35 29.04 -2.68
C GLN A 179 2.98 27.58 -2.88
N ASN A 180 2.43 26.98 -1.84
CA ASN A 180 1.85 25.66 -1.91
C ASN A 180 0.42 25.68 -1.39
N ARG A 181 -0.36 24.69 -1.81
CA ARG A 181 -1.73 24.49 -1.34
C ARG A 181 -2.02 23.02 -1.22
N LYS A 182 -2.41 22.60 -0.01
CA LYS A 182 -2.89 21.24 0.23
C LYS A 182 -4.28 21.03 -0.35
N PRO A 183 -4.69 19.80 -0.67
CA PRO A 183 -6.04 19.51 -1.17
C PRO A 183 -7.16 20.01 -0.23
N SER A 184 -6.94 19.93 1.08
CA SER A 184 -7.89 20.37 2.11
C SER A 184 -7.92 21.89 2.31
N GLN A 185 -6.98 22.63 1.71
CA GLN A 185 -6.88 24.08 1.86
C GLN A 185 -7.46 24.79 0.63
N GLN A 186 -8.28 25.80 0.87
CA GLN A 186 -8.81 26.65 -0.20
C GLN A 186 -7.81 27.75 -0.61
N ILE A 187 -7.05 28.25 0.36
CA ILE A 187 -6.09 29.34 0.18
C ILE A 187 -4.67 28.84 -0.06
N TRP A 188 -3.90 29.59 -0.86
CA TRP A 188 -2.47 29.37 -1.05
C TRP A 188 -1.69 29.86 0.16
N SER A 189 -0.64 29.13 0.53
CA SER A 189 0.26 29.45 1.64
C SER A 189 1.68 29.66 1.13
N ASN A 190 2.49 30.48 1.81
CA ASN A 190 3.91 30.62 1.49
C ASN A 190 4.64 29.28 1.67
N ALA A 191 5.47 28.91 0.69
CA ALA A 191 6.20 27.65 0.67
C ALA A 191 7.71 27.91 0.78
N PRO A 192 8.28 27.88 2.00
CA PRO A 192 9.72 28.03 2.20
C PRO A 192 10.52 26.84 1.64
N VAL A 193 11.84 27.00 1.57
CA VAL A 193 12.76 25.87 1.28
C VAL A 193 12.54 24.75 2.30
N PHE A 194 12.67 23.51 1.86
CA PHE A 194 12.37 22.27 2.57
C PHE A 194 10.88 22.03 2.88
N THR A 195 9.97 22.80 2.29
CA THR A 195 8.54 22.47 2.32
C THR A 195 8.33 21.10 1.67
N LYS A 196 7.80 20.17 2.47
CA LYS A 196 7.38 18.85 2.02
C LYS A 196 6.11 18.97 1.20
N LEU A 197 6.08 18.30 0.05
CA LEU A 197 4.93 18.20 -0.83
C LEU A 197 4.50 16.74 -0.92
N TYR A 198 3.21 16.52 -0.75
CA TYR A 198 2.57 15.20 -0.77
C TYR A 198 1.69 15.06 -2.02
N GLU A 199 1.24 13.84 -2.33
CA GLU A 199 0.24 13.59 -3.37
C GLU A 199 -0.93 14.59 -3.27
N GLU A 200 -1.34 15.12 -4.43
CA GLU A 200 -2.36 16.15 -4.62
C GLU A 200 -2.01 17.55 -4.09
N ASP A 201 -0.85 17.76 -3.46
CA ASP A 201 -0.37 19.11 -3.15
C ASP A 201 -0.09 19.87 -4.45
N ARG A 202 -0.42 21.15 -4.44
CA ARG A 202 -0.09 22.07 -5.53
C ARG A 202 1.06 22.96 -5.12
N ALA A 203 1.98 23.21 -6.04
CA ALA A 203 3.02 24.21 -5.90
C ALA A 203 2.89 25.21 -7.05
N ARG A 204 3.07 26.50 -6.75
CA ARG A 204 3.10 27.56 -7.75
C ARG A 204 4.15 28.61 -7.45
N THR A 205 4.54 29.29 -8.50
CA THR A 205 5.45 30.42 -8.53
C THR A 205 4.69 31.62 -9.10
N LEU A 206 4.93 32.81 -8.54
CA LEU A 206 4.36 34.06 -9.06
C LEU A 206 5.34 34.73 -10.03
N THR A 207 5.10 35.99 -10.37
CA THR A 207 5.96 36.83 -11.19
C THR A 207 7.38 36.90 -10.61
N GLU A 208 8.41 36.92 -11.46
CA GLU A 208 9.83 37.02 -11.07
C GLU A 208 10.29 35.94 -10.05
N SER A 209 9.56 34.83 -9.99
CA SER A 209 9.77 33.77 -9.01
C SER A 209 10.12 32.45 -9.68
N PHE A 210 10.87 31.60 -9.00
CA PHE A 210 11.11 30.22 -9.44
C PHE A 210 11.31 29.29 -8.24
N ALA A 211 11.01 28.01 -8.44
CA ALA A 211 11.13 26.98 -7.42
C ALA A 211 11.76 25.72 -8.00
N GLU A 212 12.74 25.13 -7.31
CA GLU A 212 13.22 23.77 -7.59
C GLU A 212 12.49 22.81 -6.65
N ILE A 213 11.85 21.80 -7.24
CA ILE A 213 11.15 20.72 -6.55
C ILE A 213 11.95 19.45 -6.79
N THR A 214 12.50 18.89 -5.71
CA THR A 214 13.23 17.61 -5.73
C THR A 214 12.31 16.50 -5.27
N PHE A 215 12.22 15.44 -6.07
CA PHE A 215 11.39 14.28 -5.81
C PHE A 215 12.18 13.19 -5.06
N ILE A 216 11.47 12.19 -4.53
CA ILE A 216 12.08 11.06 -3.80
C ILE A 216 13.08 10.26 -4.64
N ASP A 217 12.89 10.23 -5.96
CA ASP A 217 13.81 9.59 -6.89
C ASP A 217 15.08 10.41 -7.15
N LEU A 218 15.14 11.64 -6.58
CA LEU A 218 16.13 12.70 -6.75
C LEU A 218 16.05 13.44 -8.09
N SER A 219 15.06 13.14 -8.93
CA SER A 219 14.73 13.96 -10.10
C SER A 219 14.24 15.34 -9.64
N ARG A 220 14.43 16.35 -10.49
CA ARG A 220 14.15 17.74 -10.15
C ARG A 220 13.34 18.41 -11.23
N ILE A 221 12.34 19.16 -10.80
CA ILE A 221 11.58 20.08 -11.66
C ILE A 221 11.82 21.50 -11.14
N ARG A 222 12.30 22.37 -12.02
CA ARG A 222 12.34 23.80 -11.77
C ARG A 222 11.12 24.45 -12.42
N LEU A 223 10.18 24.93 -11.61
CA LEU A 223 9.11 25.80 -12.06
C LEU A 223 9.67 27.22 -12.18
N ASN A 224 9.52 27.88 -13.33
CA ASN A 224 9.86 29.30 -13.47
C ASN A 224 8.63 30.15 -13.14
N GLU A 225 8.57 31.39 -13.60
CA GLU A 225 7.53 32.32 -13.16
C GLU A 225 6.13 31.90 -13.61
N ASN A 226 5.10 32.34 -12.87
CA ASN A 226 3.68 32.11 -13.22
C ASN A 226 3.28 30.64 -13.44
N SER A 227 4.05 29.72 -12.88
CA SER A 227 3.94 28.29 -13.14
C SER A 227 3.24 27.57 -12.01
N GLN A 228 2.61 26.45 -12.34
CA GLN A 228 1.88 25.64 -11.35
C GLN A 228 1.97 24.16 -11.68
N ALA A 229 2.34 23.37 -10.67
CA ALA A 229 2.35 21.93 -10.71
C ALA A 229 1.43 21.32 -9.65
N LEU A 230 0.94 20.11 -9.94
CA LEU A 230 0.28 19.22 -9.00
C LEU A 230 1.19 18.01 -8.79
N ILE A 231 1.56 17.75 -7.54
CA ILE A 231 2.34 16.58 -7.18
C ILE A 231 1.45 15.36 -7.28
N GLN A 232 1.86 14.39 -8.08
CA GLN A 232 1.21 13.09 -8.14
C GLN A 232 2.06 12.07 -7.39
N ARG A 233 1.44 10.97 -7.01
CA ARG A 233 2.07 9.95 -6.17
C ARG A 233 3.18 9.20 -6.88
N THR A 234 4.21 8.87 -6.11
CA THR A 234 5.20 7.86 -6.50
C THR A 234 4.65 6.44 -6.29
N ARG A 235 4.63 5.60 -7.33
CA ARG A 235 4.10 4.21 -7.29
C ARG A 235 5.21 3.19 -7.50
N LEU A 236 5.16 2.07 -6.78
CA LEU A 236 5.96 0.89 -7.14
C LEU A 236 5.16 0.06 -8.15
N ASP A 237 5.66 -0.03 -9.37
CA ASP A 237 5.24 -1.03 -10.34
C ASP A 237 5.86 -2.38 -9.96
N LEU A 238 5.02 -3.29 -9.45
CA LEU A 238 5.41 -4.64 -9.03
C LEU A 238 5.73 -5.57 -10.20
N LEU A 239 5.20 -5.29 -11.40
CA LEU A 239 5.43 -6.10 -12.60
C LEU A 239 6.84 -5.85 -13.14
N ASN A 240 7.23 -4.57 -13.20
CA ASN A 240 8.52 -4.15 -13.75
C ASN A 240 9.58 -3.92 -12.67
N ASN A 241 9.22 -4.02 -11.38
CA ASN A 241 10.07 -3.67 -10.24
C ASN A 241 10.64 -2.25 -10.37
N GLN A 242 9.79 -1.31 -10.78
CA GLN A 242 10.16 0.08 -11.07
C GLN A 242 9.38 1.04 -10.19
N THR A 243 10.02 2.10 -9.72
CA THR A 243 9.36 3.21 -9.03
C THR A 243 9.00 4.28 -10.04
N GLU A 244 7.71 4.55 -10.24
CA GLU A 244 7.21 5.59 -11.13
C GLU A 244 6.83 6.84 -10.32
N THR A 245 7.50 7.96 -10.60
CA THR A 245 7.17 9.27 -10.07
C THR A 245 6.47 10.07 -11.16
N THR A 246 5.33 10.68 -10.84
CA THR A 246 4.60 11.53 -11.79
C THR A 246 4.39 12.92 -11.20
N VAL A 247 4.43 13.94 -12.05
CA VAL A 247 4.02 15.30 -11.70
C VAL A 247 3.18 15.86 -12.83
N LYS A 248 2.11 16.58 -12.51
CA LYS A 248 1.28 17.22 -13.51
C LYS A 248 1.63 18.70 -13.62
N LEU A 249 2.05 19.15 -14.80
CA LEU A 249 2.21 20.58 -15.08
C LEU A 249 0.87 21.16 -15.51
N ILE A 250 0.29 22.01 -14.66
CA ILE A 250 -1.04 22.60 -14.91
C ILE A 250 -0.93 23.77 -15.88
N LYS A 251 0.07 24.64 -15.66
CA LYS A 251 0.32 25.83 -16.48
C LYS A 251 1.73 26.38 -16.25
N GLY A 252 2.15 27.26 -17.15
CA GLY A 252 3.43 27.94 -17.12
C GLY A 252 4.55 27.03 -17.60
N ASP A 253 5.78 27.33 -17.21
CA ASP A 253 6.98 26.73 -17.73
C ASP A 253 7.83 26.03 -16.67
N ALA A 254 8.42 24.91 -17.08
CA ALA A 254 9.20 24.05 -16.22
C ALA A 254 10.42 23.48 -16.94
N PHE A 255 11.54 23.43 -16.24
CA PHE A 255 12.72 22.65 -16.63
C PHE A 255 12.76 21.36 -15.83
N ALA A 256 12.91 20.24 -16.52
CA ALA A 256 13.07 18.93 -15.92
C ALA A 256 14.54 18.50 -15.96
N TYR A 257 15.04 18.01 -14.82
CA TYR A 257 16.35 17.38 -14.67
C TYR A 257 16.14 16.01 -14.02
N LEU A 258 16.09 14.96 -14.83
CA LEU A 258 15.71 13.62 -14.41
C LEU A 258 16.96 12.76 -14.17
N LEU A 259 16.92 11.97 -13.10
CA LEU A 259 17.98 11.00 -12.85
C LEU A 259 17.77 9.75 -13.70
N ASN A 260 18.79 9.38 -14.45
CA ASN A 260 18.74 8.16 -15.26
C ASN A 260 18.94 6.93 -14.39
N ASN A 261 17.85 6.23 -14.07
CA ASN A 261 17.89 5.00 -13.31
C ASN A 261 16.93 3.97 -13.92
N PRO A 262 17.38 2.79 -14.37
CA PRO A 262 16.49 1.79 -14.97
C PRO A 262 15.41 1.25 -14.02
N LYS A 263 15.58 1.46 -12.70
CA LYS A 263 14.58 1.09 -11.67
C LYS A 263 13.64 2.24 -11.32
N LYS A 264 13.81 3.44 -11.89
CA LYS A 264 12.98 4.60 -11.60
C LYS A 264 12.51 5.25 -12.90
N LYS A 265 11.21 5.38 -13.06
CA LYS A 265 10.59 6.09 -14.17
C LYS A 265 10.09 7.44 -13.64
N PHE A 266 10.39 8.52 -14.35
CA PHE A 266 9.83 9.82 -14.06
C PHE A 266 8.98 10.27 -15.24
N ASP A 267 7.78 10.74 -14.96
CA ASP A 267 6.80 11.14 -15.98
C ASP A 267 6.20 12.51 -15.66
N ILE A 268 5.88 13.28 -16.69
CA ILE A 268 5.24 14.59 -16.57
C ILE A 268 3.91 14.54 -17.31
N ASP A 269 2.83 14.57 -16.54
CA ASP A 269 1.46 14.64 -17.06
C ASP A 269 1.17 16.07 -17.52
N ILE A 270 0.79 16.21 -18.78
CA ILE A 270 0.45 17.48 -19.41
C ILE A 270 -0.97 17.35 -19.95
N PRO A 271 -1.92 18.20 -19.52
CA PRO A 271 -3.31 18.12 -19.97
C PRO A 271 -3.43 18.10 -21.50
N GLY A 272 -4.01 17.04 -22.04
CA GLY A 272 -4.28 16.88 -23.48
C GLY A 272 -3.12 16.30 -24.30
N LEU A 273 -2.04 15.86 -23.66
CA LEU A 273 -0.82 15.38 -24.30
C LEU A 273 -0.33 14.09 -23.65
N ASP A 274 -0.32 12.99 -24.40
CA ASP A 274 0.32 11.75 -23.99
C ASP A 274 1.81 11.84 -24.32
N SER A 275 2.67 11.61 -23.33
CA SER A 275 4.12 11.70 -23.51
C SER A 275 4.83 10.40 -23.10
N LYS A 276 5.92 10.07 -23.79
CA LYS A 276 6.91 9.08 -23.33
C LYS A 276 8.28 9.73 -23.33
N ILE A 277 8.75 10.00 -22.13
CA ILE A 277 10.00 10.72 -21.90
C ILE A 277 11.15 9.71 -21.79
N LYS A 278 12.08 9.76 -22.75
CA LYS A 278 13.38 9.08 -22.71
C LYS A 278 14.49 10.14 -22.81
N SER A 279 14.38 11.14 -21.95
CA SER A 279 15.23 12.33 -21.86
C SER A 279 15.52 12.59 -20.39
N LYS A 280 16.71 13.09 -20.07
CA LYS A 280 17.10 13.53 -18.72
C LYS A 280 16.93 15.04 -18.56
N SER A 281 16.87 15.79 -19.64
CA SER A 281 16.83 17.25 -19.59
C SER A 281 15.96 17.80 -20.71
N PHE A 282 14.87 18.46 -20.32
CA PHE A 282 13.98 19.12 -21.26
C PHE A 282 13.27 20.29 -20.59
N TRP A 283 12.81 21.20 -21.42
CA TRP A 283 11.95 22.32 -21.04
C TRP A 283 10.56 22.11 -21.61
N ILE A 284 9.57 22.53 -20.84
CA ILE A 284 8.18 22.50 -21.25
C ILE A 284 7.47 23.78 -20.80
N GLU A 285 6.59 24.28 -21.65
CA GLU A 285 5.66 25.36 -21.35
C GLU A 285 4.25 24.92 -21.70
N LYS A 286 3.32 25.08 -20.74
CA LYS A 286 1.89 24.83 -20.90
C LYS A 286 1.12 26.14 -20.80
N GLU A 287 0.62 26.60 -21.94
CA GLU A 287 -0.36 27.68 -22.05
C GLU A 287 -1.77 27.10 -22.18
N GLU A 288 -2.82 27.92 -22.21
CA GLU A 288 -4.19 27.42 -22.39
C GLU A 288 -4.36 26.72 -23.75
N ALA A 289 -3.86 27.35 -24.81
CA ALA A 289 -4.07 26.95 -26.21
C ALA A 289 -2.89 26.19 -26.83
N SER A 290 -1.76 26.02 -26.13
CA SER A 290 -0.64 25.27 -26.67
C SER A 290 0.29 24.69 -25.59
N THR A 291 1.10 23.74 -26.00
CA THR A 291 2.23 23.20 -25.25
C THR A 291 3.48 23.30 -26.09
N LYS A 292 4.54 23.93 -25.56
CA LYS A 292 5.85 23.99 -26.20
C LYS A 292 6.79 23.06 -25.44
N ILE A 293 7.58 22.29 -26.16
CA ILE A 293 8.59 21.39 -25.58
C ILE A 293 9.90 21.63 -26.31
N ALA A 294 10.99 21.73 -25.56
CA ALA A 294 12.35 21.73 -26.07
C ALA A 294 13.15 20.63 -25.38
N ASN A 295 13.69 19.70 -26.16
CA ASN A 295 14.43 18.57 -25.63
C ASN A 295 15.94 18.79 -25.77
N TYR A 296 16.69 18.59 -24.69
CA TYR A 296 18.13 18.82 -24.66
C TYR A 296 18.95 17.53 -24.70
N ASP A 297 18.34 16.36 -24.49
CA ASP A 297 19.01 15.06 -24.64
C ASP A 297 18.02 13.92 -24.95
N GLY A 298 18.53 12.80 -25.47
CA GLY A 298 17.71 11.62 -25.73
C GLY A 298 16.53 11.90 -26.68
N GLN A 299 15.33 11.44 -26.33
CA GLN A 299 14.13 11.67 -27.13
C GLN A 299 12.85 11.72 -26.29
N ILE A 300 11.85 12.47 -26.78
CA ILE A 300 10.52 12.55 -26.20
C ILE A 300 9.50 12.22 -27.30
N GLU A 301 8.71 11.18 -27.08
CA GLU A 301 7.57 10.85 -27.96
C GLU A 301 6.34 11.59 -27.42
N LEU A 302 5.67 12.34 -28.28
CA LEU A 302 4.52 13.16 -27.96
C LEU A 302 3.35 12.74 -28.84
N LYS A 303 2.18 12.57 -28.24
CA LYS A 303 0.93 12.23 -28.91
C LYS A 303 -0.19 13.15 -28.46
N ALA A 304 -0.79 13.84 -29.42
CA ALA A 304 -1.95 14.67 -29.21
C ALA A 304 -3.00 14.36 -30.27
N ARG A 305 -4.17 13.90 -29.84
CA ARG A 305 -5.25 13.43 -30.73
C ARG A 305 -4.70 12.38 -31.72
N ASP A 306 -4.75 12.67 -33.03
CA ASP A 306 -4.31 11.77 -34.10
C ASP A 306 -2.86 12.01 -34.57
N SER A 307 -2.15 12.96 -33.95
CA SER A 307 -0.80 13.35 -34.34
C SER A 307 0.23 12.83 -33.34
N SER A 308 1.32 12.27 -33.87
CA SER A 308 2.48 11.85 -33.08
C SER A 308 3.76 12.51 -33.61
N VAL A 309 4.56 13.05 -32.70
CA VAL A 309 5.89 13.61 -33.02
C VAL A 309 6.93 13.05 -32.07
N ILE A 310 8.11 12.77 -32.59
CA ILE A 310 9.29 12.40 -31.78
C ILE A 310 10.23 13.61 -31.79
N VAL A 311 10.40 14.22 -30.63
CA VAL A 311 11.31 15.34 -30.41
C VAL A 311 12.66 14.78 -29.97
N LYS A 312 13.65 14.81 -30.86
CA LYS A 312 15.00 14.33 -30.57
C LYS A 312 15.80 15.37 -29.79
N GLU A 313 17.00 15.00 -29.38
CA GLU A 313 17.98 15.92 -28.81
C GLU A 313 18.14 17.19 -29.65
N ASN A 314 18.19 18.34 -28.97
CA ASN A 314 18.29 19.68 -29.56
C ASN A 314 17.15 20.04 -30.53
N GLN A 315 15.97 19.44 -30.35
CA GLN A 315 14.76 19.78 -31.10
C GLN A 315 13.69 20.33 -30.17
N GLY A 316 12.78 21.12 -30.76
CA GLY A 316 11.57 21.58 -30.08
C GLY A 316 10.32 21.29 -30.91
N SER A 317 9.17 21.30 -30.24
CA SER A 317 7.87 21.14 -30.88
C SER A 317 6.84 22.01 -30.17
N ILE A 318 5.83 22.43 -30.94
CA ILE A 318 4.68 23.19 -30.45
C ILE A 318 3.44 22.36 -30.79
N ILE A 319 2.68 22.02 -29.77
CA ILE A 319 1.44 21.24 -29.87
C ILE A 319 0.27 22.19 -29.54
N PRO A 320 -0.67 22.40 -30.48
CA PRO A 320 -1.86 23.21 -30.25
C PRO A 320 -2.98 22.50 -29.46
#